data_AF-A0A1I2FT31-F1
#
_entry.id   AF-A0A1I2FT31-F1
#
_cell.length_a   1.000
_cell.length_b   1.000
_cell.length_c   1.000
_cell.angle_alpha   90.00
_cell.angle_beta   90.00
_cell.angle_gamma   90.00
#
_symmetry.space_group_name_H-M   'P 1'
#
loop_
_entity.id
_entity.type
_entity.pdbx_description
1 polymer ?
#
loop_
_entity_poly.entity_id
_entity_poly.type
_entity_poly.pdbx_seq_one_letter_code
_entity_poly.pdbx_strand_id
1 'polypeptide(L)'
;MKSLKKNLLKNLLFIGLIFLLVSCSSDQQKFTKSPVDEIIKQMDNEKNFSIILYDMDIEEKTFGEDIFKHQYKIITEKDSIPQQQITGWYEVSKGFFLQNENNMGMEIASKNNGVVSKVPAPPGYNRYVGNPQYGHWTTGSNGTSFWEFYGQYAFMSSMFGLASNLMNRSYYDDYRGRYMGRQPYYGQLSDGRPVFGTYSSHGEKANPDFYKRTGGANSFKERVANRVTKSNSFGSKSSDKTKATSSSSSRKPSTSTPKRSVSRRRR
;
A
#
# COMPACT_ATOMS: atom_id res chain seq x y z
N MET A 1 3.40 22.94 65.27
CA MET A 1 3.40 23.31 63.83
C MET A 1 4.13 22.35 62.87
N LYS A 2 5.09 21.52 63.29
CA LYS A 2 5.83 20.61 62.37
C LYS A 2 5.02 19.38 61.88
N SER A 3 4.03 18.92 62.65
CA SER A 3 3.20 17.75 62.31
C SER A 3 2.20 18.03 61.16
N LEU A 4 1.54 19.19 61.19
CA LEU A 4 0.56 19.60 60.16
C LEU A 4 1.17 19.73 58.75
N LYS A 5 2.42 20.21 58.64
CA LYS A 5 3.12 20.34 57.35
C LYS A 5 3.47 18.99 56.72
N LYS A 6 3.73 17.93 57.50
CA LYS A 6 4.03 16.58 56.99
C LYS A 6 2.80 15.90 56.38
N ASN A 7 1.62 16.09 56.99
CA ASN A 7 0.37 15.54 56.46
C ASN A 7 -0.11 16.31 55.22
N LEU A 8 0.11 17.62 55.18
CA LEU A 8 -0.17 18.44 54.00
C LEU A 8 0.71 18.05 52.79
N LEU A 9 2.01 17.81 53.03
CA LEU A 9 2.97 17.39 51.99
C LEU A 9 2.69 15.96 51.50
N LYS A 10 2.29 15.04 52.39
CA LYS A 10 1.83 13.69 52.00
C LYS A 10 0.54 13.72 51.18
N ASN A 11 -0.42 14.57 51.54
CA ASN A 11 -1.68 14.70 50.78
C ASN A 11 -1.47 15.35 49.41
N LEU A 12 -0.55 16.32 49.29
CA LEU A 12 -0.13 16.91 48.01
C LEU A 12 0.60 15.90 47.11
N LEU A 13 1.45 15.05 47.67
CA LEU A 13 2.09 13.95 46.92
C LEU A 13 1.08 12.89 46.45
N PHE A 14 0.03 12.63 47.23
CA PHE A 14 -1.02 11.66 46.86
C PHE A 14 -1.95 12.19 45.77
N ILE A 15 -2.27 13.50 45.78
CA ILE A 15 -3.10 14.15 44.75
C ILE A 15 -2.32 14.29 43.42
N GLY A 16 -1.01 14.54 43.48
CA GLY A 16 -0.14 14.54 42.29
C GLY A 16 -0.01 13.16 41.62
N LEU A 17 -0.05 12.08 42.40
CA LEU A 17 0.02 10.71 41.89
C LEU A 17 -1.27 10.28 41.18
N ILE A 18 -2.43 10.79 41.62
CA ILE A 18 -3.74 10.52 40.98
C ILE A 18 -3.88 11.26 39.64
N PHE A 19 -3.32 12.47 39.52
CA PHE A 19 -3.30 13.20 38.24
C PHE A 19 -2.42 12.56 37.16
N LEU A 20 -1.40 11.79 37.56
CA LEU A 20 -0.54 11.05 36.62
C LEU A 20 -1.21 9.81 36.01
N LEU A 21 -2.29 9.30 36.60
CA LEU A 21 -3.00 8.10 36.10
C LEU A 21 -4.15 8.43 35.13
N VAL A 22 -4.51 9.71 34.96
CA VAL A 22 -5.61 10.12 34.06
C VAL A 22 -5.10 10.59 32.69
N SER A 23 -3.78 10.67 32.48
CA SER A 23 -3.21 11.17 31.22
C SER A 23 -3.00 10.12 30.12
N CYS A 24 -3.62 8.95 30.21
CA CYS A 24 -3.49 7.91 29.18
C CYS A 24 -4.86 7.37 28.76
N SER A 25 -5.80 8.26 28.41
CA SER A 25 -6.88 7.88 27.51
C SER A 25 -6.41 8.12 26.08
N SER A 26 -5.51 7.27 25.60
CA SER A 26 -5.37 7.10 24.15
C SER A 26 -6.73 6.60 23.66
N ASP A 27 -7.29 7.31 22.69
CA ASP A 27 -8.48 6.91 21.93
C ASP A 27 -8.31 5.44 21.55
N GLN A 28 -9.03 4.54 22.23
CA GLN A 28 -9.01 3.13 21.89
C GLN A 28 -9.77 3.02 20.57
N GLN A 29 -9.03 3.05 19.45
CA GLN A 29 -9.60 2.72 18.15
C GLN A 29 -10.32 1.39 18.28
N LYS A 30 -11.65 1.44 18.27
CA LYS A 30 -12.51 0.27 18.35
C LYS A 30 -12.10 -0.65 17.21
N PHE A 31 -11.51 -1.80 17.54
CA PHE A 31 -11.09 -2.79 16.55
C PHE A 31 -12.32 -3.23 15.76
N THR A 32 -12.43 -2.76 14.52
CA THR A 32 -13.46 -3.20 13.58
C THR A 32 -12.86 -4.31 12.71
N LYS A 33 -13.55 -5.45 12.63
CA LYS A 33 -13.14 -6.53 11.72
C LYS A 33 -13.20 -6.02 10.29
N SER A 34 -12.20 -6.35 9.49
CA SER A 34 -12.21 -5.96 8.08
C SER A 34 -13.14 -6.88 7.29
N PRO A 35 -13.82 -6.38 6.24
CA PRO A 35 -14.62 -7.24 5.35
C PRO A 35 -13.81 -8.39 4.75
N VAL A 36 -12.50 -8.18 4.53
CA VAL A 36 -11.59 -9.22 4.05
C VAL A 36 -11.49 -10.37 5.04
N ASP A 37 -11.44 -10.10 6.35
CA ASP A 37 -11.43 -11.15 7.37
C ASP A 37 -12.72 -11.97 7.36
N GLU A 38 -13.86 -11.32 7.13
CA GLU A 38 -15.15 -11.98 7.03
C GLU A 38 -15.24 -12.86 5.79
N ILE A 39 -14.80 -12.36 4.63
CA ILE A 39 -14.73 -13.11 3.38
C ILE A 39 -13.81 -14.33 3.55
N ILE A 40 -12.61 -14.16 4.12
CA ILE A 40 -11.68 -15.27 4.41
C ILE A 40 -12.36 -16.33 5.30
N LYS A 41 -13.07 -15.90 6.34
CA LYS A 41 -13.77 -16.81 7.25
C LYS A 41 -14.90 -17.57 6.56
N GLN A 42 -15.65 -16.92 5.69
CA GLN A 42 -16.73 -17.56 4.90
C GLN A 42 -16.16 -18.64 3.94
N MET A 43 -14.94 -18.44 3.45
CA MET A 43 -14.24 -19.34 2.55
C MET A 43 -13.28 -20.30 3.27
N ASP A 44 -13.48 -20.59 4.56
CA ASP A 44 -12.55 -21.44 5.31
C ASP A 44 -12.40 -22.86 4.71
N ASN A 45 -13.49 -23.38 4.15
CA ASN A 45 -13.51 -24.68 3.45
C ASN A 45 -12.76 -24.66 2.11
N GLU A 46 -12.52 -23.47 1.54
CA GLU A 46 -11.76 -23.35 0.30
C GLU A 46 -10.27 -23.57 0.58
N LYS A 47 -9.65 -24.45 -0.20
CA LYS A 47 -8.19 -24.65 -0.11
C LYS A 47 -7.43 -23.47 -0.71
N ASN A 48 -8.01 -22.84 -1.73
CA ASN A 48 -7.37 -21.80 -2.51
C ASN A 48 -8.36 -20.68 -2.88
N PHE A 49 -7.91 -19.44 -2.73
CA PHE A 49 -8.63 -18.28 -3.23
C PHE A 49 -7.69 -17.09 -3.38
N SER A 50 -8.11 -16.11 -4.18
CA SER A 50 -7.52 -14.77 -4.27
C SER A 50 -8.61 -13.72 -4.05
N ILE A 51 -8.37 -12.75 -3.18
CA ILE A 51 -9.23 -11.58 -2.93
C ILE A 51 -8.48 -10.37 -3.45
N ILE A 52 -9.00 -9.79 -4.53
CA ILE A 52 -8.47 -8.61 -5.19
C ILE A 52 -9.29 -7.41 -4.74
N LEU A 53 -8.61 -6.32 -4.35
CA LEU A 53 -9.28 -5.03 -4.14
C LEU A 53 -9.68 -4.50 -5.51
N TYR A 54 -10.95 -4.69 -5.84
CA TYR A 54 -11.47 -4.43 -7.18
C TYR A 54 -11.83 -2.96 -7.37
N ASP A 55 -12.39 -2.34 -6.34
CA ASP A 55 -12.79 -0.94 -6.39
C ASP A 55 -12.74 -0.26 -5.01
N MET A 56 -12.63 1.06 -5.00
CA MET A 56 -12.65 1.90 -3.80
C MET A 56 -13.49 3.16 -4.03
N ASP A 57 -14.15 3.63 -2.97
CA ASP A 57 -14.85 4.90 -3.00
C ASP A 57 -14.84 5.63 -1.65
N ILE A 58 -15.00 6.95 -1.72
CA ILE A 58 -15.17 7.83 -0.58
C ILE A 58 -16.47 8.59 -0.81
N GLU A 59 -17.52 8.22 -0.07
CA GLU A 59 -18.78 8.96 -0.06
C GLU A 59 -18.65 10.12 0.92
N GLU A 60 -18.60 11.31 0.34
CA GLU A 60 -18.44 12.56 1.08
C GLU A 60 -19.77 12.98 1.68
N LYS A 61 -19.81 13.16 3.00
CA LYS A 61 -21.01 13.67 3.67
C LYS A 61 -20.90 15.16 3.94
N THR A 62 -21.94 15.91 3.58
CA THR A 62 -22.05 17.34 3.92
C THR A 62 -22.06 17.55 5.43
N PHE A 63 -22.69 16.62 6.16
CA PHE A 63 -22.75 16.61 7.61
C PHE A 63 -22.40 15.20 8.12
N GLY A 64 -21.42 15.11 9.01
CA GLY A 64 -20.94 13.84 9.57
C GLY A 64 -19.61 13.37 8.99
N GLU A 65 -19.25 12.12 9.29
CA GLU A 65 -18.00 11.51 8.81
C GLU A 65 -18.16 10.94 7.39
N ASP A 66 -17.08 11.04 6.61
CA ASP A 66 -16.98 10.40 5.29
C ASP A 66 -17.14 8.87 5.42
N ILE A 67 -17.82 8.25 4.45
CA ILE A 67 -17.91 6.78 4.38
C ILE A 67 -16.86 6.26 3.39
N PHE A 68 -15.99 5.39 3.88
CA PHE A 68 -14.99 4.70 3.07
C PHE A 68 -15.53 3.34 2.63
N LYS A 69 -15.43 3.03 1.34
CA LYS A 69 -16.00 1.80 0.78
C LYS A 69 -14.98 1.06 -0.06
N HIS A 70 -15.02 -0.27 0.01
CA HIS A 70 -14.28 -1.17 -0.87
C HIS A 70 -15.22 -2.12 -1.59
N GLN A 71 -14.81 -2.56 -2.78
CA GLN A 71 -15.39 -3.68 -3.50
C GLN A 71 -14.30 -4.69 -3.79
N TYR A 72 -14.64 -5.98 -3.80
CA TYR A 72 -13.68 -7.06 -3.97
C TYR A 72 -14.04 -7.93 -5.18
N LYS A 73 -13.00 -8.45 -5.85
CA LYS A 73 -13.12 -9.54 -6.80
C LYS A 73 -12.50 -10.77 -6.16
N ILE A 74 -13.29 -11.82 -6.01
CA ILE A 74 -12.88 -13.09 -5.43
C ILE A 74 -12.68 -14.07 -6.57
N ILE A 75 -11.53 -14.75 -6.56
CA ILE A 75 -11.21 -15.83 -7.49
C ILE A 75 -11.03 -17.11 -6.69
N THR A 76 -11.76 -18.16 -7.05
CA THR A 76 -11.66 -19.51 -6.46
C THR A 76 -11.44 -20.54 -7.56
N GLU A 77 -11.19 -21.80 -7.20
CA GLU A 77 -11.11 -22.91 -8.15
C GLU A 77 -12.14 -23.97 -7.79
N LYS A 78 -13.03 -24.28 -8.73
CA LYS A 78 -13.97 -25.38 -8.61
C LYS A 78 -13.70 -26.37 -9.74
N ASP A 79 -13.44 -27.63 -9.40
CA ASP A 79 -13.13 -28.69 -10.37
C ASP A 79 -11.98 -28.32 -11.33
N SER A 80 -10.94 -27.65 -10.80
CA SER A 80 -9.81 -27.09 -11.55
C SER A 80 -10.15 -25.94 -12.52
N ILE A 81 -11.37 -25.41 -12.45
CA ILE A 81 -11.79 -24.26 -13.27
C ILE A 81 -11.86 -23.02 -12.37
N PRO A 82 -11.04 -21.99 -12.65
CA PRO A 82 -11.12 -20.71 -11.96
C PRO A 82 -12.52 -20.08 -12.10
N GLN A 83 -13.10 -19.66 -10.98
CA GLN A 83 -14.37 -18.93 -10.91
C GLN A 83 -14.10 -17.51 -10.42
N GLN A 84 -14.88 -16.53 -10.88
CA GLN A 84 -14.84 -15.16 -10.34
C GLN A 84 -16.18 -14.74 -9.78
N GLN A 85 -16.13 -13.92 -8.72
CA GLN A 85 -17.26 -13.22 -8.16
C GLN A 85 -16.85 -11.80 -7.78
N ILE A 86 -17.63 -10.81 -8.20
CA ILE A 86 -17.49 -9.42 -7.72
C ILE A 86 -18.49 -9.22 -6.58
N THR A 87 -18.04 -8.67 -5.46
CA THR A 87 -18.88 -8.42 -4.30
C THR A 87 -19.72 -7.15 -4.45
N GLY A 88 -20.66 -6.93 -3.53
CA GLY A 88 -21.19 -5.59 -3.27
C GLY A 88 -20.14 -4.67 -2.65
N TRP A 89 -20.54 -3.43 -2.40
CA TRP A 89 -19.75 -2.47 -1.65
C TRP A 89 -19.80 -2.79 -0.15
N TYR A 90 -18.64 -2.80 0.49
CA TYR A 90 -18.51 -2.87 1.94
C TYR A 90 -18.03 -1.54 2.49
N GLU A 91 -18.67 -1.06 3.54
CA GLU A 91 -18.11 0.02 4.35
C GLU A 91 -16.90 -0.51 5.12
N VAL A 92 -15.81 0.28 5.12
CA VAL A 92 -14.57 -0.05 5.81
C VAL A 92 -14.18 1.09 6.74
N SER A 93 -13.38 0.78 7.75
CA SER A 93 -12.79 1.84 8.57
C SER A 93 -11.83 2.68 7.72
N LYS A 94 -11.72 3.97 8.06
CA LYS A 94 -10.75 4.89 7.43
C LYS A 94 -9.33 4.32 7.49
N GLY A 95 -8.92 3.74 8.62
CA GLY A 95 -7.59 3.14 8.78
C GLY A 95 -7.34 1.99 7.80
N PHE A 96 -8.32 1.10 7.63
CA PHE A 96 -8.22 -0.01 6.67
C PHE A 96 -8.21 0.47 5.22
N PHE A 97 -8.98 1.53 4.91
CA PHE A 97 -8.96 2.18 3.60
C PHE A 97 -7.58 2.76 3.29
N LEU A 98 -7.02 3.57 4.20
CA LEU A 98 -5.70 4.19 4.02
C LEU A 98 -4.58 3.16 3.92
N GLN A 99 -4.65 2.06 4.68
CA GLN A 99 -3.70 0.95 4.57
C GLN A 99 -3.71 0.32 3.17
N ASN A 100 -4.86 0.37 2.47
CA ASN A 100 -5.07 -0.24 1.17
C ASN A 100 -5.20 0.77 0.02
N GLU A 101 -4.97 2.06 0.26
CA GLU A 101 -5.15 3.11 -0.75
C GLU A 101 -4.30 2.87 -2.00
N ASN A 102 -3.16 2.17 -1.85
CA ASN A 102 -2.21 1.85 -2.92
C ASN A 102 -2.52 0.51 -3.61
N ASN A 103 -3.46 -0.27 -3.07
CA ASN A 103 -3.67 -1.68 -3.43
C ASN A 103 -4.84 -1.92 -4.39
N MET A 104 -5.47 -0.90 -4.96
CA MET A 104 -6.54 -1.11 -5.94
C MET A 104 -5.98 -1.85 -7.16
N GLY A 105 -6.68 -2.90 -7.58
CA GLY A 105 -6.24 -3.83 -8.60
C GLY A 105 -5.23 -4.87 -8.11
N MET A 106 -4.87 -4.88 -6.83
CA MET A 106 -3.96 -5.85 -6.22
C MET A 106 -4.71 -6.96 -5.51
N GLU A 107 -4.11 -8.15 -5.46
CA GLU A 107 -4.53 -9.19 -4.54
C GLU A 107 -4.11 -8.79 -3.13
N ILE A 108 -5.07 -8.51 -2.24
CA ILE A 108 -4.83 -8.08 -0.86
C ILE A 108 -4.87 -9.23 0.14
N ALA A 109 -5.45 -10.36 -0.27
CA ALA A 109 -5.37 -11.62 0.45
C ALA A 109 -5.47 -12.81 -0.49
N SER A 110 -4.81 -13.90 -0.15
CA SER A 110 -4.97 -15.19 -0.82
C SER A 110 -4.78 -16.34 0.14
N LYS A 111 -5.30 -17.50 -0.25
CA LYS A 111 -5.03 -18.76 0.41
C LYS A 111 -4.43 -19.71 -0.60
N ASN A 112 -3.31 -20.32 -0.23
CA ASN A 112 -2.58 -21.27 -1.07
C ASN A 112 -2.33 -22.52 -0.27
N ASN A 113 -2.91 -23.64 -0.70
CA ASN A 113 -2.80 -24.93 -0.03
C ASN A 113 -3.13 -24.83 1.48
N GLY A 114 -4.17 -24.07 1.82
CA GLY A 114 -4.58 -23.86 3.21
C GLY A 114 -3.91 -22.67 3.92
N VAL A 115 -2.81 -22.12 3.40
CA VAL A 115 -2.07 -21.04 4.04
C VAL A 115 -2.55 -19.69 3.54
N VAL A 116 -3.04 -18.85 4.46
CA VAL A 116 -3.50 -17.49 4.15
C VAL A 116 -2.34 -16.50 4.18
N SER A 117 -2.22 -15.69 3.13
CA SER A 117 -1.39 -14.49 3.06
C SER A 117 -2.30 -13.27 2.95
N LYS A 118 -1.96 -12.19 3.65
CA LYS A 118 -2.61 -10.87 3.53
C LYS A 118 -1.63 -9.80 3.06
N VAL A 119 -0.54 -10.24 2.43
CA VAL A 119 0.48 -9.34 1.87
C VAL A 119 0.06 -9.00 0.44
N PRO A 120 -0.20 -7.72 0.13
CA PRO A 120 -0.60 -7.31 -1.21
C PRO A 120 0.38 -7.74 -2.30
N ALA A 121 -0.12 -8.28 -3.40
CA ALA A 121 0.69 -8.72 -4.54
C ALA A 121 -0.05 -8.51 -5.85
N PRO A 122 0.65 -8.49 -7.00
CA PRO A 122 -0.02 -8.48 -8.29
C PRO A 122 -0.96 -9.70 -8.40
N PRO A 123 -2.18 -9.53 -8.94
CA PRO A 123 -3.14 -10.62 -9.02
C PRO A 123 -2.57 -11.88 -9.67
N GLY A 124 -2.75 -13.01 -9.00
CA GLY A 124 -2.33 -14.32 -9.50
C GLY A 124 -0.84 -14.65 -9.36
N TYR A 125 0.01 -13.72 -8.94
CA TYR A 125 1.44 -14.00 -8.69
C TYR A 125 1.68 -14.98 -7.53
N ASN A 126 0.80 -14.97 -6.53
CA ASN A 126 0.93 -15.85 -5.36
C ASN A 126 0.75 -17.35 -5.71
N ARG A 127 -0.04 -17.68 -6.74
CA ARG A 127 -0.48 -19.07 -7.00
C ARG A 127 -0.30 -19.54 -8.44
N TYR A 128 -0.65 -18.70 -9.40
CA TYR A 128 -0.94 -19.10 -10.76
C TYR A 128 0.22 -18.81 -11.70
N VAL A 129 0.77 -17.60 -11.61
CA VAL A 129 1.95 -17.21 -12.39
C VAL A 129 3.17 -17.97 -11.87
N GLY A 130 3.93 -18.56 -12.78
CA GLY A 130 5.12 -19.36 -12.46
C GLY A 130 4.83 -20.77 -11.94
N ASN A 131 3.57 -21.20 -11.89
CA ASN A 131 3.19 -22.56 -11.52
C ASN A 131 2.93 -23.42 -12.77
N PRO A 132 3.75 -24.45 -13.04
CA PRO A 132 3.69 -25.24 -14.28
C PRO A 132 2.37 -25.99 -14.49
N GLN A 133 1.52 -26.11 -13.46
CA GLN A 133 0.18 -26.66 -13.63
C GLN A 133 -0.72 -25.77 -14.49
N TYR A 134 -0.51 -24.45 -14.46
CA TYR A 134 -1.41 -23.48 -15.10
C TYR A 134 -0.86 -22.91 -16.40
N GLY A 135 0.44 -23.08 -16.68
CA GLY A 135 1.07 -22.47 -17.83
C GLY A 135 2.58 -22.68 -17.87
N HIS A 136 3.25 -21.89 -18.69
CA HIS A 136 4.71 -21.93 -18.84
C HIS A 136 5.27 -20.55 -19.20
N TRP A 137 6.60 -20.41 -19.10
CA TRP A 137 7.30 -19.21 -19.53
C TRP A 137 7.63 -19.32 -21.03
N THR A 138 7.16 -18.35 -21.81
CA THR A 138 7.39 -18.24 -23.25
C THR A 138 8.25 -17.02 -23.54
N THR A 139 9.24 -17.15 -24.42
CA THR A 139 10.11 -16.03 -24.82
C THR A 139 9.61 -15.43 -26.13
N GLY A 140 9.27 -14.14 -26.10
CA GLY A 140 8.85 -13.39 -27.29
C GLY A 140 10.01 -13.05 -28.22
N SER A 141 9.68 -12.58 -29.42
CA SER A 141 10.65 -12.14 -30.44
C SER A 141 11.56 -11.00 -29.97
N ASN A 142 11.12 -10.23 -28.98
CA ASN A 142 11.87 -9.15 -28.33
C ASN A 142 12.83 -9.65 -27.23
N GLY A 143 12.98 -10.97 -27.05
CA GLY A 143 13.85 -11.58 -26.04
C GLY A 143 13.29 -11.53 -24.61
N THR A 144 12.11 -10.95 -24.38
CA THR A 144 11.47 -10.95 -23.05
C THR A 144 10.69 -12.24 -22.83
N SER A 145 10.86 -12.87 -21.66
CA SER A 145 10.04 -14.01 -21.25
C SER A 145 8.79 -13.55 -20.51
N PHE A 146 7.63 -14.08 -20.87
CA PHE A 146 6.35 -13.83 -20.24
C PHE A 146 5.61 -15.13 -19.91
N TRP A 147 4.71 -15.06 -18.94
CA TRP A 147 3.88 -16.19 -18.54
C TRP A 147 2.72 -16.38 -19.51
N GLU A 148 2.56 -17.60 -19.98
CA GLU A 148 1.49 -18.02 -20.84
C GLU A 148 0.69 -19.13 -20.17
N PHE A 149 -0.58 -18.85 -19.90
CA PHE A 149 -1.52 -19.83 -19.38
C PHE A 149 -1.85 -20.88 -20.45
N TYR A 150 -2.01 -22.15 -20.04
CA TYR A 150 -2.55 -23.16 -20.94
C TYR A 150 -3.97 -22.81 -21.38
N GLY A 151 -4.43 -23.32 -22.53
CA GLY A 151 -5.70 -22.95 -23.13
C GLY A 151 -6.90 -23.00 -22.17
N GLN A 152 -6.98 -24.04 -21.33
CA GLN A 152 -8.05 -24.19 -20.32
C GLN A 152 -8.03 -23.11 -19.21
N TYR A 153 -6.92 -22.37 -19.09
CA TYR A 153 -6.70 -21.28 -18.13
C TYR A 153 -6.48 -19.92 -18.84
N ALA A 154 -6.65 -19.83 -20.16
CA ALA A 154 -6.34 -18.61 -20.92
C ALA A 154 -7.12 -17.38 -20.43
N PHE A 155 -8.33 -17.59 -19.90
CA PHE A 155 -9.18 -16.54 -19.35
C PHE A 155 -8.67 -15.94 -18.03
N MET A 156 -7.72 -16.60 -17.35
CA MET A 156 -7.14 -16.11 -16.09
C MET A 156 -6.44 -14.76 -16.27
N SER A 157 -5.76 -14.55 -17.40
CA SER A 157 -5.17 -13.25 -17.75
C SER A 157 -6.20 -12.11 -17.68
N SER A 158 -7.41 -12.36 -18.17
CA SER A 158 -8.53 -11.41 -18.13
C SER A 158 -9.08 -11.23 -16.71
N MET A 159 -9.26 -12.31 -15.95
CA MET A 159 -9.76 -12.24 -14.56
C MET A 159 -8.83 -11.40 -13.67
N PHE A 160 -7.52 -11.60 -13.81
CA PHE A 160 -6.48 -10.84 -13.11
C PHE A 160 -6.27 -9.43 -13.68
N GLY A 161 -6.84 -9.13 -14.85
CA GLY A 161 -6.59 -7.88 -15.56
C GLY A 161 -5.11 -7.69 -15.91
N LEU A 162 -4.36 -8.78 -16.08
CA LEU A 162 -2.93 -8.75 -16.39
C LEU A 162 -2.71 -9.15 -17.85
N ALA A 163 -2.14 -8.23 -18.63
CA ALA A 163 -1.64 -8.53 -19.96
C ALA A 163 -0.30 -9.29 -19.88
N SER A 164 0.04 -10.01 -20.96
CA SER A 164 1.26 -10.85 -21.02
C SER A 164 2.54 -10.07 -20.73
N ASN A 165 2.64 -8.81 -21.16
CA ASN A 165 3.80 -7.95 -20.91
C ASN A 165 4.05 -7.64 -19.43
N LEU A 166 3.03 -7.78 -18.57
CA LEU A 166 3.09 -7.51 -17.14
C LEU A 166 3.31 -8.79 -16.33
N MET A 167 2.97 -9.94 -16.89
CA MET A 167 3.36 -11.23 -16.35
C MET A 167 4.73 -11.64 -16.92
N ASN A 168 5.69 -10.72 -16.92
CA ASN A 168 7.02 -11.01 -17.40
C ASN A 168 7.87 -11.70 -16.32
N ARG A 169 8.88 -12.43 -16.77
CA ARG A 169 9.73 -13.24 -15.89
C ARG A 169 10.53 -12.40 -14.90
N SER A 170 10.99 -11.22 -15.32
CA SER A 170 11.77 -10.30 -14.50
C SER A 170 10.98 -9.82 -13.27
N TYR A 171 9.76 -9.36 -13.46
CA TYR A 171 8.88 -8.94 -12.37
C TYR A 171 8.51 -10.10 -11.45
N TYR A 172 8.26 -11.27 -12.03
CA TYR A 172 7.96 -12.46 -11.23
C TYR A 172 9.15 -12.92 -10.39
N ASP A 173 10.35 -12.96 -10.94
CA ASP A 173 11.56 -13.39 -10.21
C ASP A 173 11.91 -12.39 -9.10
N ASP A 174 11.76 -11.09 -9.36
CA ASP A 174 11.93 -10.03 -8.36
C ASP A 174 10.92 -10.18 -7.21
N TYR A 175 9.63 -10.33 -7.55
CA TYR A 175 8.56 -10.62 -6.59
C TYR A 175 8.86 -11.87 -5.74
N ARG A 176 9.12 -13.00 -6.41
CA ARG A 176 9.33 -14.30 -5.78
C ARG A 176 10.55 -14.29 -4.86
N GLY A 177 11.63 -13.63 -5.27
CA GLY A 177 12.88 -13.59 -4.53
C GLY A 177 12.84 -12.72 -3.28
N ARG A 178 12.14 -11.57 -3.33
CA ARG A 178 12.27 -10.53 -2.28
C ARG A 178 10.97 -10.14 -1.59
N TYR A 179 9.82 -10.38 -2.20
CA TYR A 179 8.54 -9.82 -1.76
C TYR A 179 7.52 -10.86 -1.31
N MET A 180 7.49 -12.03 -1.97
CA MET A 180 6.51 -13.08 -1.71
C MET A 180 6.35 -13.39 -0.21
N GLY A 181 5.17 -13.09 0.34
CA GLY A 181 4.82 -13.32 1.75
C GLY A 181 5.50 -12.39 2.77
N ARG A 182 6.29 -11.40 2.33
CA ARG A 182 7.08 -10.51 3.20
C ARG A 182 6.59 -9.07 3.18
N GLN A 183 6.44 -8.52 1.99
CA GLN A 183 6.06 -7.11 1.81
C GLN A 183 5.32 -6.91 0.48
N PRO A 184 4.50 -5.85 0.36
CA PRO A 184 3.78 -5.54 -0.86
C PRO A 184 4.71 -5.37 -2.07
N TYR A 185 4.31 -5.87 -3.25
CA TYR A 185 5.06 -5.68 -4.49
C TYR A 185 4.27 -4.90 -5.54
N TYR A 186 4.77 -3.72 -5.90
CA TYR A 186 4.13 -2.85 -6.91
C TYR A 186 4.87 -2.82 -8.26
N GLY A 187 5.90 -3.65 -8.43
CA GLY A 187 6.79 -3.62 -9.59
C GLY A 187 7.81 -2.48 -9.55
N GLN A 188 8.75 -2.50 -10.48
CA GLN A 188 9.75 -1.44 -10.64
C GLN A 188 9.11 -0.18 -11.26
N LEU A 189 9.55 1.01 -10.86
CA LEU A 189 8.97 2.24 -11.40
C LEU A 189 9.19 2.33 -12.92
N SER A 190 8.11 2.59 -13.65
CA SER A 190 8.11 2.96 -15.07
C SER A 190 7.57 4.37 -15.18
N ASP A 191 8.37 5.29 -15.75
CA ASP A 191 8.00 6.71 -15.88
C ASP A 191 7.59 7.36 -14.53
N GLY A 192 8.25 6.96 -13.45
CA GLY A 192 7.99 7.45 -12.10
C GLY A 192 6.71 6.89 -11.44
N ARG A 193 6.01 5.95 -12.08
CA ARG A 193 4.81 5.29 -11.55
C ARG A 193 5.08 3.80 -11.28
N PRO A 194 4.46 3.19 -10.26
CA PRO A 194 4.54 1.74 -10.08
C PRO A 194 3.89 1.01 -11.27
N VAL A 195 4.22 -0.27 -11.45
CA VAL A 195 3.60 -1.13 -12.48
C VAL A 195 2.22 -1.59 -12.03
N PHE A 196 2.06 -1.88 -10.73
CA PHE A 196 0.82 -2.40 -10.15
C PHE A 196 0.31 -1.48 -9.03
N GLY A 197 -0.96 -1.63 -8.67
CA GLY A 197 -1.62 -0.85 -7.62
C GLY A 197 -2.37 0.38 -8.13
N THR A 198 -2.97 1.11 -7.19
CA THR A 198 -3.93 2.21 -7.47
C THR A 198 -3.36 3.33 -8.32
N TYR A 199 -2.07 3.60 -8.20
CA TYR A 199 -1.43 4.72 -8.89
C TYR A 199 -0.63 4.29 -10.12
N SER A 200 -0.73 3.02 -10.53
CA SER A 200 -0.03 2.53 -11.72
C SER A 200 -0.74 2.89 -13.02
N SER A 201 0.04 3.05 -14.08
CA SER A 201 -0.48 3.26 -15.44
C SER A 201 -1.24 2.03 -15.95
N HIS A 202 -0.88 0.83 -15.47
CA HIS A 202 -1.61 -0.39 -15.79
C HIS A 202 -2.96 -0.46 -15.08
N GLY A 203 -3.00 -0.11 -13.79
CA GLY A 203 -4.24 -0.06 -13.02
C GLY A 203 -5.30 0.78 -13.75
N GLU A 204 -4.89 1.95 -14.26
CA GLU A 204 -5.70 2.84 -15.09
C GLU A 204 -6.33 2.18 -16.31
N LYS A 205 -5.57 1.30 -16.99
CA LYS A 205 -6.06 0.57 -18.17
C LYS A 205 -6.93 -0.61 -17.79
N ALA A 206 -6.60 -1.31 -16.70
CA ALA A 206 -7.29 -2.52 -16.26
C ALA A 206 -8.64 -2.22 -15.58
N ASN A 207 -8.80 -1.03 -14.97
CA ASN A 207 -9.99 -0.68 -14.18
C ASN A 207 -10.58 0.69 -14.62
N PRO A 208 -11.00 0.85 -15.89
CA PRO A 208 -11.40 2.14 -16.44
C PRO A 208 -12.57 2.80 -15.68
N ASP A 209 -13.51 2.01 -15.15
CA ASP A 209 -14.68 2.53 -14.43
C ASP A 209 -14.30 3.23 -13.11
N PHE A 210 -13.34 2.68 -12.35
CA PHE A 210 -12.83 3.31 -11.14
C PHE A 210 -12.22 4.68 -11.47
N TYR A 211 -11.32 4.75 -12.45
CA TYR A 211 -10.64 6.00 -12.78
C TYR A 211 -11.54 7.02 -13.47
N LYS A 212 -12.53 6.56 -14.25
CA LYS A 212 -13.56 7.45 -14.78
C LYS A 212 -14.38 8.08 -13.65
N ARG A 213 -14.72 7.31 -12.61
CA ARG A 213 -15.46 7.81 -11.43
C ARG A 213 -14.61 8.71 -10.55
N THR A 214 -13.33 8.40 -10.35
CA THR A 214 -12.45 9.16 -9.44
C THR A 214 -11.74 10.34 -10.11
N GLY A 215 -11.82 10.48 -11.44
CA GLY A 215 -11.11 11.51 -12.20
C GLY A 215 -9.63 11.19 -12.43
N GLY A 216 -9.25 9.91 -12.40
CA GLY A 216 -7.88 9.44 -12.59
C GLY A 216 -7.09 9.27 -11.28
N ALA A 217 -5.90 8.64 -11.38
CA ALA A 217 -5.10 8.28 -10.21
C ALA A 217 -4.68 9.50 -9.37
N ASN A 218 -4.32 10.61 -10.01
CA ASN A 218 -3.88 11.82 -9.32
C ASN A 218 -5.02 12.50 -8.57
N SER A 219 -6.20 12.63 -9.20
CA SER A 219 -7.40 13.15 -8.55
C SER A 219 -7.79 12.30 -7.34
N PHE A 220 -7.77 10.97 -7.49
CA PHE A 220 -8.00 10.06 -6.37
C PHE A 220 -6.98 10.26 -5.25
N LYS A 221 -5.68 10.33 -5.58
CA LYS A 221 -4.60 10.57 -4.62
C LYS A 221 -4.82 11.86 -3.82
N GLU A 222 -5.18 12.95 -4.49
CA GLU A 222 -5.46 14.23 -3.85
C GLU A 222 -6.69 14.16 -2.93
N ARG A 223 -7.77 13.49 -3.38
CA ARG A 223 -8.96 13.26 -2.55
C ARG A 223 -8.60 12.53 -1.26
N VAL A 224 -7.83 11.45 -1.35
CA VAL A 224 -7.38 10.68 -0.18
C VAL A 224 -6.45 11.49 0.72
N ALA A 225 -5.45 12.18 0.14
CA ALA A 225 -4.52 13.02 0.90
C ALA A 225 -5.24 14.11 1.70
N ASN A 226 -6.25 14.75 1.10
CA ASN A 226 -7.09 15.74 1.76
C ASN A 226 -7.89 15.17 2.95
N ARG A 227 -8.13 13.86 2.99
CA ARG A 227 -8.78 13.18 4.13
C ARG A 227 -7.79 12.79 5.21
N VAL A 228 -6.57 12.45 4.86
CA VAL A 228 -5.49 12.19 5.82
C VAL A 228 -5.12 13.47 6.57
N THR A 229 -4.99 14.60 5.88
CA THR A 229 -4.65 15.89 6.50
C THR A 229 -5.75 16.39 7.45
N LYS A 230 -7.03 16.26 7.07
CA LYS A 230 -8.18 16.57 7.94
C LYS A 230 -8.20 15.78 9.26
N SER A 231 -7.63 14.57 9.30
CA SER A 231 -7.49 13.79 10.55
C SER A 231 -6.39 14.32 11.47
N ASN A 232 -5.33 14.92 10.93
CA ASN A 232 -4.24 15.46 11.74
C ASN A 232 -4.52 16.90 12.22
N SER A 233 -5.47 17.61 11.61
CA SER A 233 -5.83 18.99 11.99
C SER A 233 -6.59 19.13 13.32
N PHE A 234 -7.01 18.03 13.96
CA PHE A 234 -7.55 18.07 15.32
C PHE A 234 -6.48 18.03 16.42
N GLY A 235 -5.18 17.98 16.06
CA GLY A 235 -4.08 17.77 17.00
C GLY A 235 -2.85 18.68 16.89
N SER A 236 -2.84 19.72 16.05
CA SER A 236 -1.66 20.60 15.96
C SER A 236 -1.96 22.01 15.45
N LYS A 237 -2.34 22.91 16.37
CA LYS A 237 -1.98 24.33 16.26
C LYS A 237 -0.50 24.45 16.64
N SER A 238 0.41 24.16 15.72
CA SER A 238 1.77 24.71 15.78
C SER A 238 1.82 25.87 14.81
N SER A 239 1.82 27.08 15.35
CA SER A 239 2.03 28.31 14.59
C SER A 239 3.52 28.43 14.24
N ASP A 240 3.93 27.86 13.11
CA ASP A 240 5.26 28.14 12.58
C ASP A 240 5.25 29.47 11.81
N LYS A 241 5.66 30.52 12.53
CA LYS A 241 6.10 31.78 11.94
C LYS A 241 7.40 31.53 11.19
N THR A 242 7.33 31.34 9.87
CA THR A 242 8.52 31.41 9.02
C THR A 242 9.01 32.87 8.94
N LYS A 243 10.03 33.22 9.73
CA LYS A 243 10.86 34.41 9.46
C LYS A 243 11.75 34.08 8.27
N ALA A 244 11.48 34.72 7.14
CA ALA A 244 12.41 34.77 6.03
C ALA A 244 13.64 35.60 6.44
N THR A 245 14.80 34.96 6.53
CA THR A 245 16.09 35.66 6.50
C THR A 245 16.70 35.44 5.13
N SER A 246 16.53 36.43 4.26
CA SER A 246 17.30 36.61 3.03
C SER A 246 18.72 37.05 3.40
N SER A 247 19.73 36.24 3.08
CA SER A 247 21.11 36.71 3.00
C SER A 247 21.68 36.39 1.62
N SER A 248 21.68 37.41 0.79
CA SER A 248 22.42 37.50 -0.46
C SER A 248 23.92 37.66 -0.16
N SER A 249 24.78 36.84 -0.76
CA SER A 249 26.14 37.28 -1.05
C SER A 249 26.67 36.57 -2.29
N SER A 250 26.65 37.31 -3.40
CA SER A 250 27.45 37.07 -4.59
C SER A 250 28.86 37.64 -4.37
N ARG A 251 29.91 36.90 -4.79
CA ARG A 251 31.15 37.43 -5.44
C ARG A 251 32.20 36.32 -5.67
N LYS A 252 32.24 35.88 -6.94
CA LYS A 252 33.33 35.66 -7.94
C LYS A 252 34.80 35.31 -7.54
N PRO A 253 35.57 34.71 -8.50
CA PRO A 253 36.70 33.81 -8.27
C PRO A 253 38.09 34.47 -8.43
N SER A 254 39.16 33.80 -7.97
CA SER A 254 40.54 34.19 -8.29
C SER A 254 41.47 33.00 -8.47
N THR A 255 42.06 32.93 -9.66
CA THR A 255 43.20 32.14 -10.11
C THR A 255 44.50 32.56 -9.40
N SER A 256 45.40 31.61 -9.08
CA SER A 256 46.85 31.81 -9.17
C SER A 256 47.64 30.53 -8.85
N THR A 257 48.40 30.05 -9.84
CA THR A 257 49.65 29.28 -9.66
C THR A 257 50.80 30.29 -9.68
N PRO A 258 51.95 30.07 -9.01
CA PRO A 258 53.06 29.35 -9.67
C PRO A 258 54.09 28.60 -8.77
N LYS A 259 54.70 27.53 -9.35
CA LYS A 259 56.15 27.10 -9.37
C LYS A 259 56.92 26.89 -8.03
N ARG A 260 57.94 26.04 -7.83
CA ARG A 260 58.68 24.94 -8.53
C ARG A 260 59.89 24.55 -7.64
N SER A 261 60.30 23.27 -7.56
CA SER A 261 61.68 22.68 -7.44
C SER A 261 61.65 21.32 -6.71
N VAL A 262 61.89 20.15 -7.34
CA VAL A 262 63.11 19.47 -7.87
C VAL A 262 63.94 18.70 -6.82
N SER A 263 64.00 17.35 -6.97
CA SER A 263 65.22 16.48 -6.95
C SER A 263 64.80 14.98 -6.81
N ARG A 264 64.94 14.13 -7.85
CA ARG A 264 66.02 13.11 -8.07
C ARG A 264 66.27 12.18 -6.85
N ARG A 265 66.40 10.84 -6.94
CA ARG A 265 67.02 9.97 -7.96
C ARG A 265 66.84 8.46 -7.54
N ARG A 266 66.76 7.55 -8.53
CA ARG A 266 67.26 6.14 -8.61
C ARG A 266 66.88 5.14 -7.49
N ARG A 267 66.44 3.93 -7.79
CA ARG A 267 67.01 2.92 -8.71
C ARG A 267 65.90 2.09 -9.34
#